data_AF-A0A2R8BAI8-F1
#
_entry.id   AF-A0A2R8BAI8-F1
#
_cell.length_a   1.000
_cell.length_b   1.000
_cell.length_c   1.000
_cell.angle_alpha   90.00
_cell.angle_beta   90.00
_cell.angle_gamma   90.00
#
_symmetry.space_group_name_H-M   'P 1'
#
loop_
_entity.id
_entity.type
_entity.pdbx_description
1 polymer ?
#
loop_
_entity_poly.entity_id
_entity_poly.type
_entity_poly.pdbx_seq_one_letter_code
_entity_poly.pdbx_strand_id
1 'polypeptide(L)'
;MLNKVMRAAAIAAVTLSGHAATADGHASISWTLDASASKLAFGSVKKDSVGEVHSFETISGGVSAQGAVAIEIDLTSVQTNIDIRNERFGEFVFKGAPKATLNAEVDMAEMSAMAVGASDVIDVEAVLSFLGADIEVEAEMFALRVSDTQVMITTNDMIFVGTDDLGITAGVDKLMELAKLPGITRTTPVTLRLMFTMDDTKAEAAPAAPAPTQVAAVAGDVDAGKKVFKKCKACHKLKAGKNGAGPTLYQIVGAQAAAVEGFKYSKAMAASGLVWDIETLSAFLAKPKSLVKGTKMAFNGLKKEDDIANVIAYIADASK
;
A
#
# COMPACT_ATOMS: atom_id res chain seq x y z
N MET A 1 -17.77 23.69 -37.07
CA MET A 1 -17.50 23.10 -35.75
C MET A 1 -17.40 21.58 -35.92
N LEU A 2 -16.31 21.16 -36.57
CA LEU A 2 -15.76 19.79 -36.67
C LEU A 2 -14.89 19.59 -35.41
N ASN A 3 -14.63 18.44 -34.81
CA ASN A 3 -14.75 17.03 -35.20
C ASN A 3 -14.74 16.23 -33.88
N LYS A 4 -15.80 15.48 -33.56
CA LYS A 4 -15.71 14.35 -32.63
C LYS A 4 -15.24 13.17 -33.46
N VAL A 5 -13.96 12.83 -33.37
CA VAL A 5 -13.40 11.66 -34.03
C VAL A 5 -13.78 10.44 -33.19
N MET A 6 -14.72 9.66 -33.73
CA MET A 6 -14.88 8.23 -33.45
C MET A 6 -13.50 7.56 -33.39
N ARG A 7 -13.11 7.04 -32.23
CA ARG A 7 -12.16 5.93 -32.15
C ARG A 7 -12.98 4.66 -32.05
N ALA A 8 -13.14 3.99 -33.20
CA ALA A 8 -13.55 2.60 -33.24
C ALA A 8 -12.35 1.76 -32.80
N ALA A 9 -12.36 1.26 -31.56
CA ALA A 9 -11.51 0.14 -31.18
C ALA A 9 -12.16 -1.13 -31.75
N ALA A 10 -11.47 -1.77 -32.69
CA ALA A 10 -11.87 -3.08 -33.18
C ALA A 10 -11.65 -4.10 -32.05
N ILE A 11 -12.73 -4.55 -31.44
CA ILE A 11 -12.75 -5.65 -30.47
C ILE A 11 -12.37 -6.93 -31.24
N ALA A 12 -11.13 -7.38 -31.08
CA ALA A 12 -10.76 -8.73 -31.45
C ALA A 12 -11.36 -9.67 -30.40
N ALA A 13 -12.43 -10.38 -30.76
CA ALA A 13 -12.96 -11.47 -29.95
C ALA A 13 -11.87 -12.55 -29.79
N VAL A 14 -11.23 -12.59 -28.63
CA VAL A 14 -10.33 -13.69 -28.27
C VAL A 14 -11.19 -14.84 -27.76
N THR A 15 -11.44 -15.80 -28.64
CA THR A 15 -11.93 -17.11 -28.24
C THR A 15 -10.84 -17.84 -27.43
N LEU A 16 -10.99 -17.94 -26.11
CA LEU A 16 -10.16 -18.82 -25.29
C LEU A 16 -10.49 -20.29 -25.62
N SER A 17 -9.77 -20.82 -26.60
CA SER A 17 -9.70 -22.26 -26.86
C SER A 17 -8.60 -22.85 -26.01
N GLY A 18 -8.98 -23.63 -24.99
CA GLY A 18 -8.06 -24.25 -24.04
C GLY A 18 -6.89 -24.95 -24.72
N HIS A 19 -5.68 -24.53 -24.37
CA HIS A 19 -4.46 -25.29 -24.53
C HIS A 19 -3.72 -25.23 -23.20
N ALA A 20 -3.44 -26.42 -22.65
CA ALA A 20 -2.63 -26.58 -21.46
C ALA A 20 -1.25 -25.93 -21.69
N ALA A 21 -0.99 -24.83 -20.99
CA ALA A 21 0.31 -24.19 -20.96
C ALA A 21 1.13 -24.82 -19.83
N THR A 22 2.19 -25.50 -20.23
CA THR A 22 3.29 -25.93 -19.38
C THR A 22 4.03 -24.72 -18.78
N ALA A 23 4.68 -24.96 -17.64
CA ALA A 23 5.39 -24.02 -16.78
C ALA A 23 6.36 -23.03 -17.46
N ASP A 24 6.59 -21.93 -16.72
CA ASP A 24 7.62 -20.89 -16.85
C ASP A 24 7.43 -19.79 -17.90
N GLY A 25 6.69 -18.75 -17.49
CA GLY A 25 6.56 -17.49 -18.19
C GLY A 25 5.90 -16.43 -17.32
N HIS A 26 6.48 -16.12 -16.15
CA HIS A 26 6.08 -14.92 -15.41
C HIS A 26 6.43 -13.71 -16.30
N ALA A 27 5.44 -13.08 -16.91
CA ALA A 27 5.61 -11.74 -17.45
C ALA A 27 6.24 -10.89 -16.34
N SER A 28 7.41 -10.34 -16.59
CA SER A 28 8.14 -9.53 -15.60
C SER A 28 7.23 -8.39 -15.17
N ILE A 29 6.78 -8.43 -13.91
CA ILE A 29 6.09 -7.32 -13.27
C ILE A 29 7.02 -6.11 -13.35
N SER A 30 6.52 -5.01 -13.90
CA SER A 30 7.24 -3.74 -13.93
C SER A 30 6.73 -2.78 -12.87
N TRP A 31 5.48 -2.92 -12.43
CA TRP A 31 4.92 -2.08 -11.37
C TRP A 31 4.46 -3.00 -10.24
N THR A 32 5.02 -2.84 -9.06
CA THR A 32 4.71 -3.69 -7.90
C THR A 32 3.73 -2.99 -6.96
N LEU A 33 2.69 -3.69 -6.52
CA LEU A 33 1.72 -3.16 -5.56
C LEU A 33 2.33 -3.05 -4.16
N ASP A 34 2.28 -1.85 -3.57
CA ASP A 34 2.61 -1.62 -2.17
C ASP A 34 1.39 -1.93 -1.30
N ALA A 35 1.38 -3.12 -0.71
CA ALA A 35 0.30 -3.60 0.15
C ALA A 35 0.04 -2.67 1.35
N SER A 36 1.10 -2.09 1.94
CA SER A 36 1.01 -1.23 3.13
C SER A 36 0.35 0.11 2.84
N ALA A 37 0.54 0.60 1.62
CA ALA A 37 -0.08 1.83 1.14
C ALA A 37 -1.40 1.57 0.40
N SER A 38 -1.82 0.32 0.22
CA SER A 38 -3.03 -0.04 -0.52
C SER A 38 -4.18 -0.45 0.41
N LYS A 39 -5.40 -0.46 -0.12
CA LYS A 39 -6.60 -0.91 0.60
C LYS A 39 -7.66 -1.40 -0.38
N LEU A 40 -8.22 -2.57 -0.09
CA LEU A 40 -9.46 -3.06 -0.68
C LEU A 40 -10.52 -3.12 0.42
N ALA A 41 -11.66 -2.45 0.20
CA ALA A 41 -12.75 -2.41 1.16
C ALA A 41 -14.08 -2.69 0.48
N PHE A 42 -14.99 -3.32 1.22
CA PHE A 42 -16.34 -3.61 0.75
C PHE A 42 -17.38 -3.29 1.83
N GLY A 43 -18.58 -2.93 1.40
CA GLY A 43 -19.68 -2.54 2.28
C GLY A 43 -20.76 -3.62 2.41
N SER A 44 -21.45 -3.64 3.53
CA SER A 44 -22.69 -4.40 3.69
C SER A 44 -23.71 -3.60 4.48
N VAL A 45 -25.00 -3.75 4.18
CA VAL A 45 -26.07 -3.24 5.05
C VAL A 45 -26.82 -4.42 5.65
N LYS A 46 -27.00 -4.39 6.97
CA LYS A 46 -27.81 -5.37 7.72
C LYS A 46 -28.97 -4.70 8.42
N LYS A 47 -29.98 -5.49 8.79
CA LYS A 47 -31.21 -4.97 9.43
C LYS A 47 -31.83 -3.82 8.63
N ASP A 48 -31.66 -3.87 7.31
CA ASP A 48 -32.14 -2.91 6.33
C ASP A 48 -31.55 -1.48 6.43
N SER A 49 -30.84 -1.14 7.51
CA SER A 49 -30.39 0.25 7.75
C SER A 49 -29.00 0.40 8.37
N VAL A 50 -28.33 -0.69 8.75
CA VAL A 50 -27.03 -0.63 9.43
C VAL A 50 -25.91 -0.94 8.43
N GLY A 51 -25.29 0.12 7.92
CA GLY A 51 -24.10 0.01 7.07
C GLY A 51 -22.85 -0.36 7.85
N GLU A 52 -22.05 -1.25 7.27
CA GLU A 52 -20.75 -1.69 7.79
C GLU A 52 -19.72 -1.67 6.66
N VAL A 53 -18.47 -1.38 7.00
CA VAL A 53 -17.33 -1.45 6.09
C VAL A 53 -16.39 -2.54 6.57
N HIS A 54 -15.94 -3.36 5.63
CA HIS A 54 -15.00 -4.46 5.82
C HIS A 54 -13.83 -4.26 4.87
N SER A 55 -12.75 -5.00 5.09
CA SER A 55 -11.57 -4.96 4.21
C SER A 55 -10.85 -6.30 4.15
N PHE A 56 -9.90 -6.41 3.23
CA PHE A 56 -8.87 -7.45 3.28
C PHE A 56 -7.55 -6.78 3.67
N GLU A 57 -6.86 -7.35 4.66
CA GLU A 57 -5.60 -6.78 5.19
C GLU A 57 -4.40 -7.10 4.28
N THR A 58 -4.49 -8.18 3.49
CA THR A 58 -3.43 -8.64 2.61
C THR A 58 -3.90 -8.65 1.16
N ILE A 59 -3.27 -7.81 0.34
CA ILE A 59 -3.37 -7.78 -1.12
C ILE A 59 -1.97 -7.71 -1.70
N SER A 60 -1.76 -8.31 -2.86
CA SER A 60 -0.49 -8.30 -3.57
C SER A 60 -0.71 -8.28 -5.06
N GLY A 61 0.34 -8.04 -5.85
CA GLY A 61 0.24 -8.06 -7.30
C GLY A 61 1.04 -6.98 -7.96
N GLY A 62 0.72 -6.73 -9.22
CA GLY A 62 1.44 -5.75 -10.01
C GLY A 62 0.88 -5.59 -11.41
N VAL A 63 1.59 -4.80 -12.19
CA VAL A 63 1.37 -4.58 -13.62
C VAL A 63 2.64 -4.98 -14.37
N SER A 64 2.50 -5.78 -15.41
CA SER A 64 3.62 -6.14 -16.29
C SER A 64 4.03 -4.97 -17.19
N ALA A 65 5.20 -5.08 -17.79
CA ALA A 65 5.66 -4.07 -18.76
C ALA A 65 4.73 -3.94 -19.99
N GLN A 66 3.88 -4.93 -20.24
CA GLN A 66 2.89 -4.95 -21.33
C GLN A 66 1.52 -4.43 -20.88
N GLY A 67 1.34 -4.08 -19.61
CA GLY A 67 0.06 -3.59 -19.09
C GLY A 67 -0.86 -4.67 -18.52
N ALA A 68 -0.41 -5.92 -18.44
CA ALA A 68 -1.18 -6.97 -17.80
C ALA A 68 -1.17 -6.76 -16.27
N VAL A 69 -2.34 -6.53 -15.69
CA VAL A 69 -2.55 -6.35 -14.26
C VAL A 69 -2.91 -7.70 -13.66
N ALA A 70 -2.26 -8.07 -12.56
CA ALA A 70 -2.62 -9.24 -11.77
C ALA A 70 -2.54 -8.88 -10.28
N ILE A 71 -3.68 -8.89 -9.61
CA ILE A 71 -3.81 -8.62 -8.18
C ILE A 71 -4.36 -9.86 -7.49
N GLU A 72 -3.69 -10.31 -6.43
CA GLU A 72 -4.15 -11.38 -5.56
C GLU A 72 -4.70 -10.80 -4.25
N ILE A 73 -5.89 -11.24 -3.88
CA ILE A 73 -6.58 -10.88 -2.64
C ILE A 73 -6.56 -12.10 -1.75
N ASP A 74 -5.91 -12.00 -0.58
CA ASP A 74 -5.91 -13.06 0.42
C ASP A 74 -7.24 -13.04 1.18
N LEU A 75 -8.10 -14.02 0.92
CA LEU A 75 -9.43 -14.10 1.53
C LEU A 75 -9.38 -14.46 3.02
N THR A 76 -8.27 -15.03 3.48
CA THR A 76 -8.06 -15.33 4.91
C THR A 76 -7.79 -14.06 5.72
N SER A 77 -7.38 -12.97 5.06
CA SER A 77 -7.12 -11.67 5.66
C SER A 77 -8.37 -10.79 5.82
N VAL A 78 -9.57 -11.36 5.68
CA VAL A 78 -10.83 -10.63 5.83
C VAL A 78 -10.95 -10.02 7.22
N GLN A 79 -11.23 -8.72 7.26
CA GLN A 79 -11.36 -7.94 8.48
C GLN A 79 -12.71 -7.24 8.54
N THR A 80 -13.52 -7.67 9.51
CA THR A 80 -14.84 -7.10 9.80
C THR A 80 -14.91 -6.42 11.17
N ASN A 81 -13.79 -6.33 11.90
CA ASN A 81 -13.67 -5.91 13.30
C ASN A 81 -14.41 -6.82 14.31
N ILE A 82 -14.77 -8.04 13.89
CA ILE A 82 -15.41 -9.06 14.73
C ILE A 82 -14.79 -10.41 14.38
N ASP A 83 -13.93 -10.95 15.25
CA ASP A 83 -13.13 -12.15 14.96
C ASP A 83 -14.00 -13.35 14.55
N ILE A 84 -15.06 -13.64 15.32
CA ILE A 84 -15.98 -14.74 14.99
C ILE A 84 -16.70 -14.55 13.65
N ARG A 85 -16.85 -13.29 13.19
CA ARG A 85 -17.42 -13.01 11.87
C ARG A 85 -16.39 -13.27 10.77
N ASN A 86 -15.12 -12.94 11.00
CA ASN A 86 -14.04 -13.24 10.06
C ASN A 86 -13.94 -14.76 9.82
N GLU A 87 -13.97 -15.56 10.89
CA GLU A 87 -14.02 -17.03 10.81
C GLU A 87 -15.21 -17.54 9.98
N ARG A 88 -16.41 -17.00 10.25
CA ARG A 88 -17.64 -17.36 9.52
C ARG A 88 -17.61 -16.93 8.05
N PHE A 89 -16.95 -15.82 7.71
CA PHE A 89 -16.72 -15.45 6.31
C PHE A 89 -15.86 -16.49 5.61
N GLY A 90 -14.75 -16.90 6.23
CA GLY A 90 -13.88 -17.95 5.70
C GLY A 90 -14.63 -19.27 5.48
N GLU A 91 -15.41 -19.71 6.45
CA GLU A 91 -16.15 -20.97 6.39
C GLU A 91 -17.33 -20.94 5.42
N PHE A 92 -18.24 -19.97 5.55
CA PHE A 92 -19.54 -20.02 4.86
C PHE A 92 -19.58 -19.22 3.57
N VAL A 93 -18.88 -18.08 3.50
CA VAL A 93 -18.89 -17.21 2.32
C VAL A 93 -17.80 -17.64 1.34
N PHE A 94 -16.57 -17.75 1.82
CA PHE A 94 -15.41 -18.10 0.99
C PHE A 94 -15.20 -19.61 0.86
N LYS A 95 -15.94 -20.44 1.61
CA LYS A 95 -15.90 -21.91 1.51
C LYS A 95 -14.47 -22.47 1.64
N GLY A 96 -13.63 -21.82 2.47
CA GLY A 96 -12.23 -22.17 2.68
C GLY A 96 -11.27 -21.80 1.53
N ALA A 97 -11.73 -21.07 0.50
CA ALA A 97 -10.84 -20.58 -0.54
C ALA A 97 -9.84 -19.57 0.05
N PRO A 98 -8.53 -19.74 -0.22
CA PRO A 98 -7.51 -18.88 0.37
C PRO A 98 -7.39 -17.53 -0.34
N LYS A 99 -7.81 -17.45 -1.61
CA LYS A 99 -7.55 -16.28 -2.45
C LYS A 99 -8.60 -16.06 -3.53
N ALA A 100 -8.65 -14.82 -3.99
CA ALA A 100 -9.28 -14.39 -5.23
C ALA A 100 -8.26 -13.61 -6.09
N THR A 101 -8.47 -13.54 -7.40
CA THR A 101 -7.58 -12.80 -8.29
C THR A 101 -8.37 -11.80 -9.14
N LEU A 102 -7.83 -10.59 -9.26
CA LEU A 102 -8.34 -9.55 -10.16
C LEU A 102 -7.30 -9.34 -11.27
N ASN A 103 -7.70 -9.62 -12.50
CA ASN A 103 -6.86 -9.45 -13.68
C ASN A 103 -7.45 -8.34 -14.56
N ALA A 104 -6.60 -7.55 -15.20
CA ALA A 104 -7.04 -6.49 -16.12
C ALA A 104 -5.93 -6.19 -17.13
N GLU A 105 -6.22 -5.32 -18.08
CA GLU A 105 -5.21 -4.72 -18.95
C GLU A 105 -5.29 -3.19 -18.86
N VAL A 106 -4.14 -2.54 -18.91
CA VAL A 106 -4.03 -1.06 -18.90
C VAL A 106 -3.07 -0.58 -19.99
N ASP A 107 -3.33 0.60 -20.55
CA ASP A 107 -2.45 1.21 -21.52
C ASP A 107 -1.21 1.81 -20.84
N MET A 108 -0.10 1.07 -20.88
CA MET A 108 1.15 1.51 -20.28
C MET A 108 1.75 2.77 -20.93
N ALA A 109 1.42 3.06 -22.19
CA ALA A 109 1.90 4.26 -22.86
C ALA A 109 1.21 5.51 -22.30
N GLU A 110 -0.11 5.46 -22.08
CA GLU A 110 -0.86 6.53 -21.43
C GLU A 110 -0.41 6.71 -19.98
N MET A 111 -0.34 5.60 -19.23
CA MET A 111 0.05 5.60 -17.82
C MET A 111 1.49 6.11 -17.59
N SER A 112 2.43 5.76 -18.47
CA SER A 112 3.82 6.21 -18.36
C SER A 112 4.03 7.65 -18.83
N ALA A 113 3.15 8.18 -19.67
CA ALA A 113 3.22 9.56 -20.18
C ALA A 113 2.73 10.61 -19.16
N MET A 114 2.01 10.18 -18.11
CA MET A 114 1.55 11.07 -17.04
C MET A 114 2.74 11.74 -16.35
N ALA A 115 2.76 13.08 -16.36
CA ALA A 115 3.71 13.86 -15.58
C ALA A 115 3.46 13.70 -14.08
N VAL A 116 4.49 13.85 -13.25
CA VAL A 116 4.32 13.86 -11.78
C VAL A 116 3.33 14.95 -11.36
N GLY A 117 2.37 14.57 -10.52
CA GLY A 117 1.25 15.40 -10.08
C GLY A 117 0.07 15.45 -11.05
N ALA A 118 0.19 14.90 -12.26
CA ALA A 118 -0.93 14.75 -13.19
C ALA A 118 -1.83 13.59 -12.78
N SER A 119 -3.11 13.73 -13.10
CA SER A 119 -4.14 12.72 -12.87
C SER A 119 -4.98 12.51 -14.13
N ASP A 120 -5.57 11.33 -14.24
CA ASP A 120 -6.53 11.01 -15.29
C ASP A 120 -7.62 10.06 -14.75
N VAL A 121 -8.72 9.96 -15.48
CA VAL A 121 -9.73 8.91 -15.27
C VAL A 121 -9.57 7.89 -16.38
N ILE A 122 -9.39 6.63 -16.01
CA ILE A 122 -9.18 5.51 -16.92
C ILE A 122 -10.33 4.51 -16.78
N ASP A 123 -10.83 4.04 -17.92
CA ASP A 123 -11.78 2.93 -17.97
C ASP A 123 -11.00 1.61 -17.88
N VAL A 124 -11.40 0.73 -16.96
CA VAL A 124 -10.76 -0.56 -16.77
C VAL A 124 -11.79 -1.66 -16.88
N GLU A 125 -11.55 -2.58 -17.80
CA GLU A 125 -12.21 -3.89 -17.88
C GLU A 125 -11.35 -4.90 -17.13
N ALA A 126 -11.90 -5.46 -16.04
CA ALA A 126 -11.23 -6.43 -15.21
C ALA A 126 -12.03 -7.73 -15.12
N VAL A 127 -11.33 -8.83 -14.85
CA VAL A 127 -11.91 -10.12 -14.53
C VAL A 127 -11.55 -10.46 -13.09
N LEU A 128 -12.58 -10.53 -12.24
CA LEU A 128 -12.47 -11.06 -10.89
C LEU A 128 -12.74 -12.57 -10.91
N SER A 129 -11.71 -13.36 -10.70
CA SER A 129 -11.85 -14.80 -10.45
C SER A 129 -12.06 -15.05 -8.96
N PHE A 130 -13.25 -15.54 -8.60
CA PHE A 130 -13.70 -15.72 -7.23
C PHE A 130 -14.51 -17.01 -7.08
N LEU A 131 -14.05 -17.92 -6.22
CA LEU A 131 -14.69 -19.24 -5.98
C LEU A 131 -14.97 -20.07 -7.24
N GLY A 132 -14.12 -19.93 -8.26
CA GLY A 132 -14.26 -20.64 -9.54
C GLY A 132 -15.25 -20.00 -10.52
N ALA A 133 -15.81 -18.84 -10.18
CA ALA A 133 -16.50 -17.97 -11.13
C ALA A 133 -15.56 -16.87 -11.62
N ASP A 134 -15.67 -16.51 -12.89
CA ASP A 134 -15.02 -15.34 -13.48
C ASP A 134 -16.09 -14.28 -13.72
N ILE A 135 -15.87 -13.09 -13.17
CA ILE A 135 -16.83 -11.99 -13.17
C ILE A 135 -16.17 -10.81 -13.87
N GLU A 136 -16.80 -10.37 -14.95
CA GLU A 136 -16.39 -9.15 -15.65
C GLU A 136 -16.80 -7.94 -14.81
N VAL A 137 -15.85 -7.03 -14.60
CA VAL A 137 -15.99 -5.82 -13.81
C VAL A 137 -15.52 -4.66 -14.68
N GLU A 138 -16.46 -3.83 -15.10
CA GLU A 138 -16.19 -2.54 -15.73
C GLU A 138 -16.14 -1.47 -14.64
N ALA A 139 -15.06 -0.69 -14.59
CA ALA A 139 -14.89 0.34 -13.57
C ALA A 139 -14.15 1.57 -14.12
N GLU A 140 -14.64 2.75 -13.77
CA GLU A 140 -13.87 3.99 -13.88
C GLU A 140 -12.89 4.09 -12.70
N MET A 141 -11.62 4.24 -13.01
CA MET A 141 -10.55 4.37 -12.03
C MET A 141 -9.90 5.74 -12.16
N PHE A 142 -9.65 6.40 -11.03
CA PHE A 142 -8.86 7.62 -10.98
C PHE A 142 -7.39 7.27 -10.76
N ALA A 143 -6.55 7.65 -11.72
CA ALA A 143 -5.10 7.50 -11.68
C ALA A 143 -4.42 8.81 -11.31
N LEU A 144 -3.42 8.76 -10.42
CA LEU A 144 -2.59 9.89 -10.04
C LEU A 144 -1.11 9.48 -10.04
N ARG A 145 -0.30 10.17 -10.84
CA ARG A 145 1.16 10.04 -10.77
C ARG A 145 1.68 10.80 -9.55
N VAL A 146 2.01 10.08 -8.48
CA VAL A 146 2.40 10.68 -7.19
C VAL A 146 3.85 11.15 -7.21
N SER A 147 4.73 10.38 -7.84
CA SER A 147 6.16 10.68 -7.97
C SER A 147 6.71 10.05 -9.26
N ASP A 148 8.02 10.19 -9.48
CA ASP A 148 8.69 9.54 -10.61
C ASP A 148 8.54 8.01 -10.57
N THR A 149 8.38 7.43 -9.38
CA THR A 149 8.30 5.98 -9.17
C THR A 149 6.97 5.50 -8.60
N GLN A 150 6.01 6.39 -8.32
CA GLN A 150 4.74 5.98 -7.71
C GLN A 150 3.51 6.43 -8.48
N VAL A 151 2.56 5.51 -8.64
CA VAL A 151 1.21 5.78 -9.14
C VAL A 151 0.20 5.30 -8.12
N MET A 152 -0.79 6.15 -7.81
CA MET A 152 -1.97 5.76 -7.08
C MET A 152 -3.12 5.53 -8.06
N ILE A 153 -3.80 4.40 -7.93
CA ILE A 153 -5.04 4.08 -8.64
C ILE A 153 -6.13 3.94 -7.58
N THR A 154 -7.26 4.62 -7.75
CA THR A 154 -8.41 4.45 -6.86
C THR A 154 -9.67 4.34 -7.67
N THR A 155 -10.69 3.68 -7.13
CA THR A 155 -12.02 3.71 -7.73
C THR A 155 -12.51 5.16 -7.86
N ASN A 156 -12.93 5.57 -9.06
CA ASN A 156 -13.53 6.89 -9.31
C ASN A 156 -14.97 6.91 -8.76
N ASP A 157 -15.70 5.83 -9.02
CA ASP A 157 -17.03 5.52 -8.46
C ASP A 157 -17.03 4.17 -7.74
N MET A 158 -18.07 3.90 -6.93
CA MET A 158 -18.22 2.60 -6.27
C MET A 158 -18.48 1.49 -7.29
N ILE A 159 -17.73 0.40 -7.16
CA ILE A 159 -17.99 -0.83 -7.93
C ILE A 159 -19.03 -1.64 -7.17
N PHE A 160 -20.13 -2.02 -7.81
CA PHE A 160 -21.14 -2.86 -7.18
C PHE A 160 -21.03 -4.29 -7.68
N VAL A 161 -20.94 -5.24 -6.75
CA VAL A 161 -20.87 -6.67 -7.08
C VAL A 161 -22.04 -7.42 -6.42
N GLY A 162 -22.73 -8.26 -7.19
CA GLY A 162 -23.83 -9.09 -6.72
C GLY A 162 -23.34 -10.35 -6.01
N THR A 163 -24.03 -10.77 -4.94
CA THR A 163 -23.73 -12.04 -4.25
C THR A 163 -24.05 -13.26 -5.10
N ASP A 164 -24.99 -13.13 -6.03
CA ASP A 164 -25.35 -14.17 -6.99
C ASP A 164 -24.23 -14.38 -8.01
N ASP A 165 -23.69 -13.28 -8.58
CA ASP A 165 -22.57 -13.31 -9.52
C ASP A 165 -21.32 -13.93 -8.88
N LEU A 166 -21.09 -13.63 -7.60
CA LEU A 166 -20.00 -14.20 -6.79
C LEU A 166 -20.25 -15.64 -6.33
N GLY A 167 -21.44 -16.20 -6.52
CA GLY A 167 -21.79 -17.55 -6.04
C GLY A 167 -21.78 -17.70 -4.51
N ILE A 168 -22.01 -16.60 -3.78
CA ILE A 168 -21.94 -16.54 -2.31
C ILE A 168 -23.28 -16.31 -1.60
N THR A 169 -24.39 -16.20 -2.33
CA THR A 169 -25.71 -15.92 -1.75
C THR A 169 -26.07 -16.89 -0.61
N ALA A 170 -25.84 -18.19 -0.78
CA ALA A 170 -26.08 -19.18 0.27
C ALA A 170 -25.18 -19.00 1.51
N GLY A 171 -23.93 -18.54 1.31
CA GLY A 171 -23.01 -18.21 2.40
C GLY A 171 -23.51 -17.01 3.21
N VAL A 172 -23.98 -15.98 2.50
CA VAL A 172 -24.59 -14.78 3.12
C VAL A 172 -25.89 -15.15 3.86
N ASP A 173 -26.71 -16.04 3.31
CA ASP A 173 -27.89 -16.57 4.01
C ASP A 173 -27.51 -17.25 5.32
N LYS A 174 -26.41 -18.01 5.31
CA LYS A 174 -25.94 -18.67 6.52
C LYS A 174 -25.48 -17.67 7.58
N LEU A 175 -24.78 -16.61 7.18
CA LEU A 175 -24.40 -15.53 8.08
C LEU A 175 -25.64 -14.84 8.69
N MET A 176 -26.65 -14.58 7.86
CA MET A 176 -27.92 -13.97 8.26
C MET A 176 -28.65 -14.83 9.31
N GLU A 177 -28.77 -16.14 9.07
CA GLU A 177 -29.37 -17.11 9.98
C GLU A 177 -28.63 -17.15 11.34
N LEU A 178 -27.31 -17.31 11.31
CA LEU A 178 -26.47 -17.40 12.52
C LEU A 178 -26.49 -16.12 13.35
N ALA A 179 -26.65 -14.97 12.71
CA ALA A 179 -26.75 -13.68 13.38
C ALA A 179 -28.21 -13.28 13.70
N LYS A 180 -29.20 -14.10 13.34
CA LYS A 180 -30.64 -13.83 13.51
C LYS A 180 -31.03 -12.46 12.94
N LEU A 181 -30.51 -12.13 11.76
CA LEU A 181 -30.76 -10.86 11.08
C LEU A 181 -31.97 -10.99 10.15
N PRO A 182 -32.78 -9.93 10.01
CA PRO A 182 -33.92 -9.94 9.07
C PRO A 182 -33.47 -9.78 7.61
N GLY A 183 -32.25 -9.28 7.37
CA GLY A 183 -31.73 -9.02 6.04
C GLY A 183 -30.24 -8.65 6.06
N ILE A 184 -29.54 -9.05 5.00
CA ILE A 184 -28.21 -8.58 4.59
C ILE A 184 -28.31 -8.24 3.09
N THR A 185 -27.73 -7.13 2.66
CA THR A 185 -27.70 -6.71 1.24
C THR A 185 -27.09 -7.76 0.33
N ARG A 186 -27.66 -7.91 -0.87
CA ARG A 186 -27.21 -8.82 -1.93
C ARG A 186 -26.33 -8.19 -3.00
N THR A 187 -26.09 -6.89 -2.86
CA THR A 187 -25.14 -6.14 -3.67
C THR A 187 -24.20 -5.43 -2.72
N THR A 188 -22.90 -5.61 -2.92
CA THR A 188 -21.87 -5.00 -2.08
C THR A 188 -21.14 -3.90 -2.86
N PRO A 189 -21.07 -2.67 -2.33
CA PRO A 189 -20.16 -1.68 -2.88
C PRO A 189 -18.73 -2.04 -2.50
N VAL A 190 -17.83 -1.95 -3.46
CA VAL A 190 -16.41 -2.23 -3.36
C VAL A 190 -15.65 -0.97 -3.75
N THR A 191 -14.59 -0.68 -2.99
CA THR A 191 -13.66 0.41 -3.27
C THR A 191 -12.24 -0.09 -3.18
N LEU A 192 -11.39 0.40 -4.08
CA LEU A 192 -9.97 0.09 -4.10
C LEU A 192 -9.19 1.38 -4.06
N ARG A 193 -8.09 1.38 -3.30
CA ARG A 193 -7.03 2.39 -3.38
C ARG A 193 -5.72 1.63 -3.42
N LEU A 194 -5.09 1.61 -4.58
CA LEU A 194 -3.91 0.83 -4.87
C LEU A 194 -2.74 1.78 -5.09
N MET A 195 -1.62 1.51 -4.45
CA MET A 195 -0.37 2.20 -4.69
C MET A 195 0.57 1.24 -5.40
N PHE A 196 1.10 1.66 -6.54
CA PHE A 196 2.10 0.91 -7.29
C PHE A 196 3.44 1.65 -7.28
N THR A 197 4.50 0.88 -7.11
CA THR A 197 5.89 1.33 -7.31
C THR A 197 6.35 0.84 -8.68
N MET A 198 6.87 1.74 -9.51
CA MET A 198 7.34 1.47 -10.85
C MET A 198 8.82 1.08 -10.83
N ASP A 199 9.15 0.02 -11.55
CA ASP A 199 10.51 -0.43 -11.85
C ASP A 199 11.03 0.39 -13.05
N ASP A 200 12.11 1.14 -12.84
CA ASP A 200 12.65 2.11 -13.80
C ASP A 200 12.95 1.52 -15.20
N THR A 201 12.40 2.10 -16.27
CA THR A 201 13.01 2.03 -17.62
C THR A 201 13.45 3.40 -18.16
N LYS A 202 13.36 4.47 -17.37
CA LYS A 202 13.92 5.78 -17.75
C LYS A 202 14.41 6.60 -16.56
N ALA A 203 15.36 6.06 -15.81
CA ALA A 203 16.17 6.84 -14.88
C ALA A 203 17.48 7.25 -15.58
N GLU A 204 17.51 8.45 -16.17
CA GLU A 204 18.78 9.15 -16.35
C GLU A 204 19.22 9.66 -14.96
N ALA A 205 20.43 9.28 -14.57
CA ALA A 205 20.87 9.19 -13.18
C ALA A 205 20.71 10.48 -12.37
N ALA A 206 19.72 10.47 -11.46
CA ALA A 206 19.84 11.07 -10.14
C ALA A 206 20.24 9.96 -9.15
N PRO A 207 21.07 10.22 -8.11
CA PRO A 207 21.65 9.16 -7.30
C PRO A 207 20.56 8.38 -6.56
N ALA A 208 20.62 7.05 -6.70
CA ALA A 208 19.66 6.08 -6.20
C ALA A 208 19.29 6.29 -4.72
N ALA A 209 17.98 6.27 -4.44
CA ALA A 209 17.47 6.03 -3.10
C ALA A 209 17.68 4.53 -2.75
N PRO A 210 18.15 4.17 -1.56
CA PRO A 210 18.27 2.78 -1.15
C PRO A 210 16.90 2.11 -1.03
N ALA A 211 16.85 0.81 -1.32
CA ALA A 211 15.66 -0.04 -1.13
C ALA A 211 15.13 0.01 0.32
N PRO A 212 13.82 -0.21 0.56
CA PRO A 212 13.30 -0.36 1.91
C PRO A 212 13.86 -1.65 2.51
N THR A 213 14.87 -1.50 3.37
CA THR A 213 15.36 -2.58 4.23
C THR A 213 14.21 -3.02 5.14
N GLN A 214 13.83 -4.29 5.08
CA GLN A 214 12.94 -4.90 6.05
C GLN A 214 13.39 -4.49 7.45
N VAL A 215 12.50 -3.85 8.22
CA VAL A 215 12.80 -3.44 9.59
C VAL A 215 12.95 -4.71 10.41
N ALA A 216 14.20 -5.17 10.57
CA ALA A 216 14.55 -6.13 11.59
C ALA A 216 13.99 -5.60 12.92
N ALA A 217 13.33 -6.48 13.69
CA ALA A 217 12.81 -6.14 15.00
C ALA A 217 13.89 -5.39 15.79
N VAL A 218 13.60 -4.14 16.18
CA VAL A 218 14.58 -3.29 16.85
C VAL A 218 14.84 -3.88 18.23
N ALA A 219 15.96 -4.59 18.38
CA ALA A 219 16.38 -5.13 19.66
C ALA A 219 16.74 -3.97 20.61
N GLY A 220 15.92 -3.72 21.62
CA GLY A 220 16.17 -2.70 22.64
C GLY A 220 15.06 -2.62 23.68
N ASP A 221 15.41 -2.23 24.90
CA ASP A 221 14.47 -1.95 25.98
C ASP A 221 13.84 -0.56 25.78
N VAL A 222 12.54 -0.56 25.45
CA VAL A 222 11.74 0.64 25.20
C VAL A 222 11.66 1.56 26.43
N ASP A 223 11.58 1.00 27.64
CA ASP A 223 11.49 1.77 28.89
C ASP A 223 12.84 2.41 29.25
N ALA A 224 13.95 1.70 29.02
CA ALA A 224 15.29 2.28 29.08
C ALA A 224 15.48 3.37 28.01
N GLY A 225 14.99 3.11 26.80
CA GLY A 225 15.02 4.03 25.66
C GLY A 225 14.31 5.35 25.94
N LYS A 226 13.15 5.29 26.57
CA LYS A 226 12.39 6.46 27.03
C LYS A 226 13.21 7.35 27.98
N LYS A 227 14.07 6.76 28.81
CA LYS A 227 14.98 7.52 29.69
C LYS A 227 16.10 8.19 28.88
N VAL A 228 16.68 7.48 27.91
CA VAL A 228 17.71 8.03 27.00
C VAL A 228 17.14 9.18 26.15
N PHE A 229 15.90 9.02 25.65
CA PHE A 229 15.21 10.02 24.83
C PHE A 229 15.02 11.37 25.52
N LYS A 230 15.16 11.46 26.85
CA LYS A 230 15.21 12.74 27.57
C LYS A 230 16.31 13.68 27.06
N LYS A 231 17.37 13.15 26.44
CA LYS A 231 18.44 13.91 25.76
C LYS A 231 18.00 14.48 24.39
N CYS A 232 16.97 13.89 23.78
CA CYS A 232 16.48 14.21 22.43
C CYS A 232 15.21 15.09 22.45
N LYS A 233 14.36 14.95 23.48
CA LYS A 233 13.04 15.60 23.59
C LYS A 233 13.03 17.13 23.53
N ALA A 234 14.17 17.76 23.85
CA ALA A 234 14.34 19.21 23.80
C ALA A 234 14.29 19.71 22.35
N CYS A 235 14.85 18.95 21.42
CA CYS A 235 14.93 19.31 20.02
C CYS A 235 13.85 18.65 19.17
N HIS A 236 13.47 17.41 19.51
CA HIS A 236 12.62 16.56 18.69
C HIS A 236 11.26 16.28 19.31
N LYS A 237 10.26 16.08 18.46
CA LYS A 237 8.93 15.55 18.81
C LYS A 237 8.73 14.22 18.11
N LEU A 238 7.88 13.37 18.67
CA LEU A 238 7.51 12.07 18.10
C LEU A 238 6.18 12.12 17.34
N LYS A 239 5.55 13.30 17.24
CA LYS A 239 4.26 13.49 16.56
C LYS A 239 4.47 14.10 15.17
N ALA A 240 3.70 13.65 14.19
CA ALA A 240 3.70 14.18 12.84
C ALA A 240 3.59 15.71 12.80
N GLY A 241 4.32 16.34 11.87
CA GLY A 241 4.28 17.78 11.60
C GLY A 241 4.81 18.71 12.69
N LYS A 242 5.30 18.19 13.83
CA LYS A 242 5.78 19.01 14.95
C LYS A 242 7.30 19.13 14.97
N ASN A 243 7.82 20.06 14.18
CA ASN A 243 9.25 20.42 14.17
C ASN A 243 9.61 21.31 15.37
N GLY A 244 10.86 21.23 15.82
CA GLY A 244 11.43 22.07 16.88
C GLY A 244 12.82 22.56 16.49
N ALA A 245 13.77 22.53 17.45
CA ALA A 245 15.17 22.75 17.12
C ALA A 245 15.75 21.63 16.23
N GLY A 246 15.13 20.44 16.24
CA GLY A 246 15.31 19.37 15.26
C GLY A 246 13.99 19.03 14.56
N PRO A 247 14.03 18.24 13.47
CA PRO A 247 12.83 17.76 12.79
C PRO A 247 12.01 16.84 13.69
N THR A 248 10.74 16.60 13.36
CA THR A 248 9.99 15.50 13.97
C THR A 248 10.66 14.15 13.69
N LEU A 249 10.52 13.23 14.64
CA LEU A 249 10.98 11.85 14.55
C LEU A 249 9.81 10.89 14.32
N TYR A 250 8.64 11.41 13.93
CA TYR A 250 7.48 10.61 13.52
C TYR A 250 7.86 9.69 12.36
N GLN A 251 7.68 8.38 12.52
CA GLN A 251 8.00 7.36 11.50
C GLN A 251 9.41 7.52 10.91
N ILE A 252 10.41 7.92 11.73
CA ILE A 252 11.76 8.24 11.24
C ILE A 252 12.59 6.99 10.93
N VAL A 253 12.28 5.86 11.57
CA VAL A 253 13.02 4.61 11.35
C VAL A 253 12.62 4.06 9.99
N GLY A 254 13.60 3.87 9.11
CA GLY A 254 13.42 3.51 7.70
C GLY A 254 13.20 4.71 6.76
N ALA A 255 13.05 5.94 7.27
CA ALA A 255 12.81 7.11 6.44
C ALA A 255 14.11 7.69 5.86
N GLN A 256 14.02 8.31 4.67
CA GLN A 256 15.14 9.04 4.08
C GLN A 256 15.57 10.21 4.99
N ALA A 257 16.88 10.38 5.16
CA ALA A 257 17.44 11.54 5.83
C ALA A 257 17.07 12.83 5.10
N ALA A 258 16.85 13.89 5.87
CA ALA A 258 16.41 15.18 5.36
C ALA A 258 15.01 15.22 4.68
N ALA A 259 14.14 14.24 4.91
CA ALA A 259 12.82 14.18 4.26
C ALA A 259 11.66 14.85 5.01
N VAL A 260 11.85 15.36 6.24
CA VAL A 260 10.75 15.98 6.98
C VAL A 260 10.41 17.35 6.41
N GLU A 261 9.20 17.48 5.90
CA GLU A 261 8.68 18.73 5.36
C GLU A 261 8.71 19.88 6.37
N GLY A 262 8.97 21.09 5.87
CA GLY A 262 9.00 22.30 6.68
C GLY A 262 10.20 22.44 7.63
N PHE A 263 11.15 21.49 7.65
CA PHE A 263 12.40 21.63 8.42
C PHE A 263 13.59 22.06 7.56
N LYS A 264 14.34 23.06 8.01
CA LYS A 264 15.53 23.58 7.29
C LYS A 264 16.79 22.82 7.65
N TYR A 265 17.08 21.76 6.89
CA TYR A 265 18.29 20.95 7.04
C TYR A 265 19.60 21.72 6.75
N SER A 266 20.73 21.14 7.16
CA SER A 266 22.06 21.57 6.68
C SER A 266 22.28 21.07 5.26
N LYS A 267 23.07 21.78 4.44
CA LYS A 267 23.45 21.32 3.09
C LYS A 267 24.05 19.91 3.12
N ALA A 268 24.89 19.60 4.10
CA ALA A 268 25.50 18.27 4.26
C ALA A 268 24.45 17.17 4.51
N MET A 269 23.52 17.39 5.44
CA MET A 269 22.43 16.44 5.71
C MET A 269 21.50 16.25 4.52
N ALA A 270 21.14 17.34 3.83
CA ALA A 270 20.29 17.27 2.63
C ALA A 270 20.95 16.49 1.48
N ALA A 271 22.29 16.56 1.36
CA ALA A 271 23.06 15.84 0.35
C ALA A 271 23.59 14.48 0.84
N SER A 272 23.20 14.01 2.03
CA SER A 272 23.82 12.83 2.64
C SER A 272 23.43 11.51 1.98
N GLY A 273 22.25 11.44 1.34
CA GLY A 273 21.71 10.20 0.75
C GLY A 273 21.38 9.10 1.76
N LEU A 274 21.52 9.35 3.07
CA LEU A 274 21.30 8.35 4.11
C LEU A 274 19.82 7.97 4.23
N VAL A 275 19.53 6.69 4.44
CA VAL A 275 18.24 6.19 4.95
C VAL A 275 18.43 5.85 6.41
N TRP A 276 17.48 6.19 7.27
CA TRP A 276 17.54 5.95 8.72
C TRP A 276 17.19 4.52 9.11
N ASP A 277 17.96 3.55 8.62
CA ASP A 277 17.95 2.19 9.15
C ASP A 277 18.64 2.10 10.52
N ILE A 278 18.68 0.90 11.11
CA ILE A 278 19.26 0.70 12.44
C ILE A 278 20.76 1.02 12.46
N GLU A 279 21.51 0.69 11.42
CA GLU A 279 22.95 0.89 11.35
C GLU A 279 23.31 2.37 11.26
N THR A 280 22.69 3.07 10.31
CA THR A 280 22.90 4.50 10.05
C THR A 280 22.37 5.37 11.19
N LEU A 281 21.21 5.04 11.79
CA LEU A 281 20.73 5.71 13.00
C LEU A 281 21.70 5.49 14.15
N SER A 282 22.22 4.26 14.31
CA SER A 282 23.18 3.96 15.36
C SER A 282 24.47 4.76 15.20
N ALA A 283 25.05 4.78 14.00
CA ALA A 283 26.24 5.57 13.67
C ALA A 283 26.00 7.08 13.85
N PHE A 284 24.83 7.58 13.44
CA PHE A 284 24.48 8.98 13.57
C PHE A 284 24.27 9.38 15.02
N LEU A 285 23.59 8.56 15.82
CA LEU A 285 23.37 8.80 17.25
C LEU A 285 24.67 8.63 18.06
N ALA A 286 25.61 7.80 17.61
CA ALA A 286 26.93 7.67 18.22
C ALA A 286 27.77 8.93 18.03
N LYS A 287 27.79 9.51 16.81
CA LYS A 287 28.59 10.72 16.53
C LYS A 287 28.12 11.46 15.26
N PRO A 288 27.11 12.36 15.36
CA PRO A 288 26.47 12.97 14.20
C PRO A 288 27.43 13.70 13.25
N LYS A 289 28.35 14.48 13.82
CA LYS A 289 29.34 15.27 13.05
C LYS A 289 30.41 14.42 12.37
N SER A 290 30.57 13.16 12.80
CA SER A 290 31.50 12.23 12.17
C SER A 290 30.85 11.56 10.95
N LEU A 291 29.58 11.18 11.06
CA LEU A 291 28.86 10.57 9.94
C LEU A 291 28.50 11.60 8.87
N VAL A 292 27.95 12.76 9.27
CA VAL A 292 27.56 13.82 8.34
C VAL A 292 28.36 15.09 8.66
N LYS A 293 29.52 15.23 8.02
CA LYS A 293 30.41 16.38 8.20
C LYS A 293 29.70 17.67 7.74
N GLY A 294 29.44 18.58 8.67
CA GLY A 294 28.68 19.81 8.41
C GLY A 294 27.19 19.72 8.76
N THR A 295 26.75 18.66 9.44
CA THR A 295 25.41 18.61 10.03
C THR A 295 25.19 19.74 11.04
N LYS A 296 23.99 20.33 11.02
CA LYS A 296 23.56 21.34 12.00
C LYS A 296 23.22 20.74 13.37
N MET A 297 23.11 19.41 13.48
CA MET A 297 22.80 18.76 14.75
C MET A 297 23.99 18.90 15.72
N ALA A 298 23.82 19.74 16.74
CA ALA A 298 24.84 20.00 17.78
C ALA A 298 24.80 18.95 18.91
N PHE A 299 24.62 17.67 18.57
CA PHE A 299 24.59 16.57 19.53
C PHE A 299 25.97 15.90 19.62
N ASN A 300 26.46 15.70 20.84
CA ASN A 300 27.79 15.12 21.09
C ASN A 300 27.84 13.60 20.88
N GLY A 301 26.69 12.95 20.73
CA GLY A 301 26.59 11.51 20.54
C GLY A 301 26.33 10.74 21.84
N LEU A 302 25.83 9.52 21.70
CA LEU A 302 25.70 8.52 22.75
C LEU A 302 26.94 7.62 22.76
N LYS A 303 27.48 7.34 23.95
CA LYS A 303 28.71 6.54 24.10
C LYS A 303 28.46 5.03 24.25
N LYS A 304 27.27 4.66 24.71
CA LYS A 304 26.92 3.26 24.99
C LYS A 304 26.06 2.74 23.85
N GLU A 305 26.43 1.60 23.31
CA GLU A 305 25.67 0.93 22.24
C GLU A 305 24.27 0.55 22.72
N ASP A 306 24.13 0.06 23.97
CA ASP A 306 22.82 -0.20 24.57
C ASP A 306 21.93 1.05 24.64
N ASP A 307 22.49 2.22 24.98
CA ASP A 307 21.71 3.47 25.01
C ASP A 307 21.19 3.83 23.60
N ILE A 308 21.98 3.53 22.56
CA ILE A 308 21.61 3.76 21.16
C ILE A 308 20.51 2.79 20.73
N ALA A 309 20.70 1.48 20.94
CA ALA A 309 19.71 0.47 20.62
C ALA A 309 18.37 0.73 21.33
N ASN A 310 18.42 1.02 22.62
CA ASN A 310 17.23 1.32 23.43
C ASN A 310 16.50 2.58 22.94
N VAL A 311 17.22 3.68 22.61
CA VAL A 311 16.55 4.91 22.15
C VAL A 311 15.94 4.74 20.76
N ILE A 312 16.56 3.95 19.88
CA ILE A 312 15.98 3.63 18.56
C ILE A 312 14.71 2.80 18.75
N ALA A 313 14.73 1.78 19.62
CA ALA A 313 13.55 0.98 19.94
C ALA A 313 12.39 1.84 20.49
N TYR A 314 12.70 2.76 21.41
CA TYR A 314 11.70 3.70 21.92
C TYR A 314 11.15 4.65 20.85
N ILE A 315 11.99 5.19 19.96
CA ILE A 315 11.52 6.03 18.85
C ILE A 315 10.63 5.22 17.92
N ALA A 316 11.03 4.02 17.52
CA ALA A 316 10.24 3.15 16.65
C ALA A 316 8.86 2.84 17.25
N ASP A 317 8.77 2.61 18.56
CA ASP A 317 7.50 2.32 19.22
C ASP A 317 6.63 3.56 19.42
N ALA A 318 7.21 4.65 19.94
CA ALA A 318 6.46 5.83 20.35
C ALA A 318 6.20 6.85 19.23
N SER A 319 6.65 6.57 17.99
CA SER A 319 6.49 7.44 16.82
C SER A 319 5.54 6.90 15.75
N LYS A 320 4.68 5.94 16.12
CA LYS A 320 3.60 5.36 15.29
C LYS A 320 2.39 6.28 15.21
#